data_AF-A0A7X6T1X7-F1
#
_entry.id   AF-A0A7X6T1X7-F1
#
_cell.length_a   1.000
_cell.length_b   1.000
_cell.length_c   1.000
_cell.angle_alpha   90.00
_cell.angle_beta   90.00
_cell.angle_gamma   90.00
#
_symmetry.space_group_name_H-M   'P 1'
#
loop_
_entity.id
_entity.type
_entity.pdbx_description
1 polymer ?
#
loop_
_entity_poly.entity_id
_entity_poly.type
_entity_poly.pdbx_seq_one_letter_code
_entity_poly.pdbx_strand_id
1 'polypeptide(L)'
;ILLLRLAIMTSITGLTGLLFALSGGLLALLVMWALGRGQGKWLSIMGMSMGGAAAHNIGQVAMASLILGEPLFLTIYLPPLLLTGLLTGLLTGAAAGPVIRNLGHLPGLYRGKAP
;
A
#
# COMPACT_ATOMS: atom_id res chain seq x y z
N ILE A 1 -2.36 -10.75 5.06
CA ILE A 1 -1.25 -9.76 5.18
C ILE A 1 -1.50 -8.76 6.31
N LEU A 2 -2.62 -8.01 6.35
CA LEU A 2 -2.88 -7.03 7.40
C LEU A 2 -2.84 -7.62 8.83
N LEU A 3 -3.56 -8.71 9.10
CA LEU A 3 -3.57 -9.34 10.44
C LEU A 3 -2.18 -9.82 10.90
N LEU A 4 -1.42 -10.43 10.00
CA LEU A 4 -0.04 -10.86 10.27
C LEU A 4 0.88 -9.66 10.56
N ARG A 5 0.74 -8.58 9.78
CA ARG A 5 1.52 -7.35 9.97
C ARG A 5 1.20 -6.68 11.30
N LEU A 6 -0.08 -6.65 11.68
CA LEU A 6 -0.52 -6.12 12.97
C LEU A 6 0.10 -6.93 14.12
N ALA A 7 0.02 -8.26 14.08
CA ALA A 7 0.60 -9.11 15.11
C ALA A 7 2.11 -8.83 15.31
N ILE A 8 2.89 -8.82 14.22
CA ILE A 8 4.34 -8.60 14.27
C ILE A 8 4.68 -7.18 14.77
N MET A 9 4.03 -6.14 14.24
CA MET A 9 4.33 -4.76 14.63
C MET A 9 3.98 -4.48 16.09
N THR A 10 2.88 -5.05 16.58
CA THR A 10 2.48 -4.87 17.98
C THR A 10 3.43 -5.59 18.92
N SER A 11 3.96 -6.76 18.54
CA SER A 11 4.95 -7.48 19.35
C SER A 11 6.32 -6.79 19.44
N ILE A 12 6.75 -6.07 18.41
CA ILE A 12 8.07 -5.42 18.37
C ILE A 12 8.02 -3.99 18.92
N THR A 13 7.01 -3.23 18.53
CA THR A 13 6.92 -1.78 18.78
C THR A 13 5.76 -1.38 19.67
N GLY A 14 4.91 -2.32 20.10
CA GLY A 14 3.75 -2.03 20.94
C GLY A 14 2.66 -1.25 20.19
N LEU A 15 1.91 -0.42 20.92
CA LEU A 15 0.75 0.30 20.41
C LEU A 15 1.09 1.28 19.28
N THR A 16 2.28 1.89 19.29
CA THR A 16 2.71 2.83 18.24
C THR A 16 2.91 2.14 16.90
N GLY A 17 3.49 0.93 16.90
CA GLY A 17 3.60 0.09 15.71
C GLY A 17 2.26 -0.32 15.12
N LEU A 18 1.29 -0.62 15.98
CA LEU A 18 -0.08 -0.92 15.57
C LEU A 18 -0.71 0.28 14.86
N LEU A 19 -0.59 1.47 15.45
CA LEU A 19 -1.13 2.72 14.89
C LEU A 19 -0.49 3.06 13.55
N PHE A 20 0.82 2.87 13.40
CA PHE A 20 1.51 3.07 12.12
C PHE A 20 1.05 2.07 11.06
N ALA A 21 0.95 0.79 11.40
CA ALA A 21 0.48 -0.25 10.48
C ALA A 21 -0.97 -0.01 10.04
N LEU A 22 -1.85 0.40 10.96
CA LEU A 22 -3.24 0.72 10.70
C LEU A 22 -3.39 1.96 9.83
N SER A 23 -2.75 3.07 10.20
CA SER A 23 -2.84 4.33 9.46
C SER A 23 -2.37 4.17 8.02
N GLY A 24 -1.17 3.62 7.82
CA GLY A 24 -0.64 3.36 6.48
C GLY A 24 -1.49 2.38 5.69
N GLY A 25 -1.87 1.25 6.31
CA GLY A 25 -2.63 0.20 5.65
C GLY A 25 -4.03 0.64 5.24
N LEU A 26 -4.73 1.40 6.10
CA LEU A 26 -6.08 1.89 5.81
C LEU A 26 -6.07 2.98 4.75
N LEU A 27 -5.10 3.90 4.81
CA LEU A 27 -4.96 4.94 3.78
C LEU A 27 -4.62 4.32 2.41
N ALA A 28 -3.74 3.34 2.37
CA ALA A 28 -3.44 2.58 1.17
C ALA A 28 -4.67 1.87 0.60
N LEU A 29 -5.48 1.25 1.46
CA LEU A 29 -6.71 0.57 1.06
C LEU A 29 -7.71 1.55 0.45
N LEU A 30 -7.90 2.72 1.07
CA LEU A 30 -8.79 3.78 0.56
C LEU A 30 -8.32 4.28 -0.80
N VAL A 31 -7.03 4.55 -0.97
CA VAL A 31 -6.46 5.02 -2.24
C VAL A 31 -6.55 3.95 -3.32
N MET A 32 -6.22 2.70 -3.01
CA MET A 32 -6.36 1.59 -3.97
C MET A 32 -7.83 1.36 -4.35
N TRP A 33 -8.78 1.49 -3.42
CA TRP A 33 -10.21 1.38 -3.71
C TRP A 33 -10.71 2.53 -4.60
N ALA A 34 -10.23 3.76 -4.37
CA ALA A 34 -10.53 4.90 -5.22
C ALA A 34 -9.95 4.72 -6.63
N LEU A 35 -8.67 4.34 -6.75
CA LEU A 35 -7.99 4.08 -8.02
C LEU A 35 -8.57 2.88 -8.76
N GLY A 36 -9.05 1.87 -8.05
CA GLY A 36 -9.70 0.67 -8.60
C GLY A 36 -10.97 0.98 -9.40
N ARG A 37 -11.64 2.11 -9.15
CA ARG A 37 -12.76 2.56 -10.00
C ARG A 37 -12.32 2.98 -11.41
N GLY A 38 -11.05 3.34 -11.59
CA GLY A 38 -10.43 3.68 -12.87
C GLY A 38 -9.65 2.53 -13.52
N GLN A 39 -9.58 1.38 -12.86
CA GLN A 39 -8.88 0.20 -13.36
C GLN A 39 -9.52 -0.28 -14.69
N GLY A 40 -8.68 -0.46 -15.72
CA GLY A 40 -9.12 -0.93 -17.04
C GLY A 40 -9.52 0.18 -18.03
N LYS A 41 -9.55 1.45 -17.62
CA LYS A 41 -9.77 2.59 -18.53
C LYS A 41 -8.50 3.42 -18.73
N TRP A 42 -7.87 3.83 -17.63
CA TRP A 42 -6.69 4.72 -17.65
C TRP A 42 -5.58 4.29 -16.67
N LEU A 43 -5.85 3.31 -15.80
CA LEU A 43 -4.93 2.87 -14.74
C LEU A 43 -4.64 1.36 -14.83
N SER A 44 -3.35 1.03 -14.85
CA SER A 44 -2.82 -0.34 -14.81
C SER A 44 -2.67 -0.85 -13.38
N ILE A 45 -2.54 -2.17 -13.23
CA ILE A 45 -2.22 -2.86 -11.96
C ILE A 45 -0.94 -2.27 -11.33
N MET A 46 0.05 -1.91 -12.15
CA MET A 46 1.27 -1.24 -11.70
C MET A 46 0.98 0.14 -11.08
N GLY A 47 0.12 0.95 -11.72
CA GLY A 47 -0.24 2.29 -11.23
C GLY A 47 -1.00 2.24 -9.90
N MET A 48 -1.91 1.28 -9.73
CA MET A 48 -2.57 1.06 -8.44
C MET A 48 -1.60 0.60 -7.35
N SER A 49 -0.60 -0.22 -7.69
CA SER A 49 0.42 -0.65 -6.74
C SER A 49 1.31 0.51 -6.30
N MET A 50 1.78 1.34 -7.24
CA MET A 50 2.53 2.57 -6.95
C MET A 50 1.73 3.54 -6.07
N GLY A 51 0.47 3.80 -6.44
CA GLY A 51 -0.42 4.70 -5.69
C GLY A 51 -0.68 4.21 -4.28
N GLY A 52 -0.91 2.90 -4.10
CA GLY A 52 -1.09 2.31 -2.78
C GLY A 52 0.19 2.28 -1.94
N ALA A 53 1.36 2.06 -2.54
CA ALA A 53 2.65 2.14 -1.84
C ALA A 53 2.95 3.57 -1.37
N ALA A 54 2.70 4.57 -2.21
CA ALA A 54 2.81 5.98 -1.84
C ALA A 54 1.85 6.34 -0.69
N ALA A 55 0.58 5.97 -0.81
CA ALA A 55 -0.43 6.20 0.24
C ALA A 55 -0.10 5.50 1.56
N HIS A 56 0.43 4.27 1.49
CA HIS A 56 0.89 3.53 2.67
C HIS A 56 1.99 4.30 3.43
N ASN A 57 2.99 4.81 2.71
CA ASN A 57 4.09 5.57 3.29
C ASN A 57 3.62 6.91 3.86
N ILE A 58 2.71 7.61 3.15
CA ILE A 58 2.08 8.85 3.65
C ILE A 58 1.37 8.59 4.98
N GLY A 59 0.55 7.53 5.07
CA GLY A 59 -0.22 7.25 6.28
C GLY A 59 0.65 6.89 7.47
N GLN A 60 1.78 6.20 7.25
CA GLN A 60 2.75 5.93 8.31
C GLN A 60 3.45 7.18 8.81
N VAL A 61 3.96 8.02 7.89
CA VAL A 61 4.68 9.25 8.25
C VAL A 61 3.74 10.27 8.89
N ALA A 62 2.48 10.36 8.44
CA ALA A 62 1.46 11.19 9.05
C ALA A 62 1.14 10.76 10.49
N MET A 63 1.00 9.45 10.73
CA MET A 63 0.80 8.96 12.09
C MET A 63 2.04 9.18 12.95
N ALA A 64 3.24 9.03 12.40
CA ALA A 64 4.49 9.31 13.09
C ALA A 64 4.61 10.79 13.48
N SER A 65 4.31 11.72 12.58
CA SER A 65 4.32 13.15 12.89
C SER A 65 3.29 13.54 13.95
N LEU A 66 2.12 12.88 13.95
CA LEU A 66 1.08 13.12 14.96
C LEU A 66 1.51 12.62 16.35
N ILE A 67 2.13 11.45 16.43
CA ILE A 67 2.60 10.89 17.72
C ILE A 67 3.81 11.67 18.25
N LEU A 68 4.73 12.09 17.38
CA LEU A 68 5.95 12.78 17.76
C LEU A 68 5.78 14.30 17.93
N GLY A 69 4.68 14.88 17.44
CA GLY A 69 4.41 16.32 17.49
C GLY A 69 5.27 17.14 16.53
N GLU A 70 6.03 16.49 15.63
CA GLU A 70 7.01 17.11 14.76
C GLU A 70 6.56 17.06 13.29
N PRO A 71 5.95 18.13 12.75
CA PRO A 71 5.46 18.16 11.37
C PRO A 71 6.58 18.08 10.33
N LEU A 72 7.83 18.37 10.73
CA LEU A 72 9.02 18.24 9.89
C LEU A 72 9.23 16.83 9.35
N PHE A 73 8.76 15.80 10.04
CA PHE A 73 8.81 14.42 9.53
C PHE A 73 8.06 14.28 8.21
N LEU A 74 6.94 14.99 8.04
CA LEU A 74 6.14 14.96 6.81
C LEU A 74 6.83 15.65 5.63
N THR A 75 7.66 16.66 5.87
CA THR A 75 8.29 17.43 4.79
C THR A 75 9.66 16.88 4.42
N ILE A 76 10.43 16.37 5.39
CA ILE A 76 11.79 15.88 5.17
C ILE A 76 11.82 14.39 4.81
N TYR A 77 11.05 13.54 5.49
CA TYR A 77 11.11 12.09 5.26
C TYR A 77 10.19 11.63 4.12
N LEU A 78 9.11 12.37 3.85
CA LEU A 78 8.15 11.95 2.84
C LEU A 78 8.70 11.91 1.41
N PRO A 79 9.49 12.89 0.92
CA PRO A 79 10.05 12.83 -0.45
C PRO A 79 10.88 11.57 -0.75
N PRO A 80 11.87 11.17 0.09
CA PRO A 80 12.61 9.94 -0.15
C PRO A 80 11.75 8.67 0.07
N LEU A 81 10.81 8.66 1.02
CA LEU A 81 9.89 7.54 1.19
C LEU A 81 8.93 7.38 0.01
N LEU A 82 8.49 8.46 -0.62
CA LEU A 82 7.67 8.39 -1.83
C LEU A 82 8.48 7.86 -3.00
N LEU A 83 9.72 8.31 -3.18
CA LEU A 83 10.58 7.84 -4.26
C LEU A 83 10.81 6.33 -4.17
N THR A 84 11.20 5.84 -2.99
CA THR A 84 11.38 4.41 -2.72
C THR A 84 10.06 3.64 -2.76
N GLY A 85 8.95 4.24 -2.32
CA GLY A 85 7.60 3.67 -2.40
C GLY A 85 7.12 3.48 -3.83
N LEU A 86 7.40 4.42 -4.73
CA LEU A 86 7.07 4.31 -6.15
C LEU A 86 7.91 3.22 -6.82
N LEU A 87 9.20 3.13 -6.54
CA LEU A 87 10.07 2.07 -7.05
C LEU A 87 9.63 0.69 -6.57
N THR A 88 9.39 0.54 -5.26
CA THR A 88 8.91 -0.73 -4.69
C THR A 88 7.52 -1.09 -5.19
N GLY A 89 6.62 -0.11 -5.35
CA GLY A 89 5.30 -0.30 -5.95
C GLY A 89 5.36 -0.72 -7.42
N LEU A 90 6.29 -0.17 -8.21
CA LEU A 90 6.55 -0.61 -9.58
C LEU A 90 6.99 -2.08 -9.61
N LEU A 91 8.00 -2.43 -8.80
CA LEU A 91 8.53 -3.80 -8.72
C LEU A 91 7.45 -4.79 -8.27
N THR A 92 6.67 -4.42 -7.25
CA THR A 92 5.58 -5.25 -6.74
C THR A 92 4.47 -5.43 -7.78
N GLY A 93 4.09 -4.34 -8.48
CA GLY A 93 3.11 -4.39 -9.57
C GLY A 93 3.57 -5.23 -10.75
N ALA A 94 4.84 -5.15 -11.14
CA ALA A 94 5.42 -5.98 -12.19
C ALA A 94 5.45 -7.47 -11.80
N ALA A 95 5.83 -7.78 -10.55
CA ALA A 95 5.80 -9.14 -10.02
C ALA A 95 4.38 -9.71 -9.90
N ALA A 96 3.37 -8.86 -9.68
CA ALA A 96 1.97 -9.28 -9.60
C ALA A 96 1.42 -9.78 -10.95
N GLY A 97 1.92 -9.29 -12.09
CA GLY A 97 1.44 -9.67 -13.42
C GLY A 97 1.53 -11.17 -13.70
N PRO A 98 2.72 -11.81 -13.61
CA PRO A 98 2.88 -13.25 -13.77
C PRO A 98 2.03 -14.07 -12.80
N VAL A 99 1.91 -13.62 -11.54
CA VAL A 99 1.12 -14.31 -10.51
C VAL A 99 -0.36 -14.32 -10.87
N ILE A 100 -0.91 -13.17 -11.28
CA ILE A 100 -2.32 -13.05 -11.69
C ILE A 100 -2.60 -13.89 -12.94
N ARG A 101 -1.67 -13.90 -13.91
CA ARG A 101 -1.80 -14.71 -15.13
C ARG A 101 -1.84 -16.21 -14.80
N ASN A 102 -0.98 -16.68 -13.89
CA ASN A 102 -0.95 -18.08 -13.47
C ASN A 102 -2.17 -18.48 -12.64
N LEU A 103 -2.72 -17.56 -11.84
CA LEU A 103 -3.97 -17.80 -11.10
C LEU A 103 -5.21 -17.86 -12.01
N GLY A 104 -5.19 -17.18 -13.16
CA GLY A 104 -6.25 -17.27 -14.18
C GLY A 104 -6.40 -18.67 -14.80
N HIS A 105 -5.38 -19.53 -14.69
CA HIS A 105 -5.44 -20.91 -15.17
C HIS A 105 -6.13 -21.88 -14.19
N LEU A 106 -6.52 -21.43 -12.99
CA LEU A 106 -7.28 -22.26 -12.04
C LEU A 106 -8.80 -22.13 -12.30
N PRO A 107 -9.47 -23.21 -12.76
CA PRO A 107 -10.90 -23.19 -13.06
C PRO A 107 -11.69 -23.17 -11.75
N GLY A 108 -12.05 -21.96 -11.27
CA GLY A 108 -12.91 -21.78 -10.10
C GLY A 108 -12.88 -20.40 -9.46
N LEU A 109 -11.80 -19.63 -9.61
CA LEU A 109 -11.59 -18.40 -8.84
C LEU A 109 -11.70 -17.08 -9.66
N TYR A 110 -11.72 -17.16 -10.99
CA TYR A 110 -11.71 -15.98 -11.87
C TYR A 110 -13.11 -15.61 -12.38
N ARG A 111 -14.04 -15.33 -11.45
CA ARG A 111 -15.36 -14.75 -11.75
C ARG A 111 -15.49 -13.38 -11.10
N GLY A 112 -14.60 -12.45 -11.47
CA GLY A 112 -14.56 -11.13 -10.85
C GLY A 112 -13.78 -10.11 -11.66
N LYS A 113 -14.41 -9.63 -12.74
CA LYS A 113 -14.03 -8.44 -13.54
C LYS A 113 -12.61 -8.46 -14.11
N ALA A 114 -12.48 -9.09 -15.28
CA ALA A 114 -11.56 -8.60 -16.31
C ALA A 114 -12.10 -7.27 -16.87
N PRO A 115 -11.26 -6.26 -17.11
CA PRO A 115 -11.34 -5.48 -18.34
C PRO A 115 -10.75 -6.29 -19.51
#